data_AF-A0A0V0T010-F1
#
_entry.id   AF-A0A0V0T010-F1
#
_cell.length_a   1.000
_cell.length_b   1.000
_cell.length_c   1.000
_cell.angle_alpha   90.00
_cell.angle_beta   90.00
_cell.angle_gamma   90.00
#
_symmetry.space_group_name_H-M   'P 1'
#
loop_
_entity.id
_entity.type
_entity.pdbx_description
1 polymer ?
#
loop_
_entity_poly.entity_id
_entity_poly.type
_entity_poly.pdbx_seq_one_letter_code
_entity_poly.pdbx_strand_id
1 'polypeptide(L)'
;LFGVAKTRTTAYHPQSDGLVERMNRTLLDLLAKASIDHPDDWDAHLNRVLLAYRSSVHHTTGATPSRVIFGREMRLPVDLVYGLPENTPEESVGEYTQRLRQDLEQLYETVRGKAGRQQRRQ
;
A
#
# COMPACT_ATOMS: atom_id res chain seq x y z
N LEU A 1 15.23 21.60 -12.43
CA LEU A 1 13.99 21.68 -13.24
C LEU A 1 12.74 21.07 -12.56
N PHE A 2 12.83 20.35 -11.44
CA PHE A 2 11.63 19.94 -10.66
C PHE A 2 11.70 20.27 -9.16
N GLY A 3 12.72 21.03 -8.72
CA GLY A 3 12.95 21.28 -7.28
C GLY A 3 13.28 20.02 -6.46
N VAL A 4 13.49 18.88 -7.10
CA VAL A 4 13.76 17.60 -6.41
C VAL A 4 15.19 17.59 -5.88
N ALA A 5 15.33 17.50 -4.55
CA ALA A 5 16.60 17.25 -3.89
C ALA A 5 16.94 15.76 -3.96
N LYS A 6 18.10 15.43 -4.52
CA LYS A 6 18.58 14.04 -4.59
C LYS A 6 19.24 13.65 -3.27
N THR A 7 18.63 12.74 -2.54
CA THR A 7 19.29 12.05 -1.42
C THR A 7 20.16 10.94 -1.97
N ARG A 8 21.42 10.86 -1.52
CA ARG A 8 22.33 9.74 -1.82
C ARG A 8 22.53 8.92 -0.55
N THR A 9 22.36 7.62 -0.65
CA THR A 9 22.82 6.69 0.38
C THR A 9 24.35 6.58 0.30
N THR A 10 25.01 6.48 1.45
CA THR A 10 26.44 6.19 1.50
C THR A 10 26.68 4.74 1.12
N ALA A 11 27.82 4.45 0.47
CA ALA A 11 28.20 3.07 0.17
C ALA A 11 28.21 2.25 1.48
N TYR A 12 27.73 1.00 1.41
CA TYR A 12 27.64 0.06 2.54
C TYR A 12 26.70 0.45 3.69
N HIS A 13 25.74 1.36 3.51
CA HIS A 13 24.71 1.69 4.51
C HIS A 13 23.27 1.39 4.02
N PRO A 14 22.89 0.10 3.90
CA PRO A 14 21.55 -0.32 3.43
C PRO A 14 20.41 0.08 4.40
N GLN A 15 20.73 0.42 5.66
CA GLN A 15 19.74 0.84 6.65
C GLN A 15 18.99 2.12 6.24
N SER A 16 19.59 3.00 5.43
CA SER A 16 18.93 4.24 5.00
C SER A 16 17.79 4.02 4.00
N ASP A 17 17.72 2.87 3.31
CA ASP A 17 16.70 2.58 2.29
C ASP A 17 15.91 1.30 2.55
N GLY A 18 16.02 0.73 3.76
CA GLY A 18 15.48 -0.60 4.06
C GLY A 18 13.95 -0.73 3.89
N LEU A 19 13.18 0.36 3.95
CA LEU A 19 11.74 0.32 3.66
C LEU A 19 11.45 0.13 2.16
N VAL A 20 12.17 0.86 1.31
CA VAL A 20 12.04 0.75 -0.15
C VAL A 20 12.56 -0.60 -0.61
N GLU A 21 13.69 -1.06 -0.07
CA GLU A 21 14.23 -2.39 -0.39
C GLU A 21 13.25 -3.52 -0.03
N ARG A 22 12.57 -3.44 1.12
CA ARG A 22 11.54 -4.42 1.52
C ARG A 22 10.32 -4.39 0.61
N MET A 23 9.88 -3.19 0.23
CA MET A 23 8.79 -3.03 -0.74
C MET A 23 9.19 -3.67 -2.08
N ASN A 24 10.37 -3.35 -2.60
CA ASN A 24 10.87 -3.89 -3.86
C ASN A 24 10.97 -5.41 -3.80
N ARG A 25 11.49 -5.98 -2.70
CA ARG A 25 11.54 -7.43 -2.50
C ARG A 25 10.16 -8.06 -2.55
N THR A 26 9.18 -7.48 -1.85
CA THR A 26 7.79 -7.98 -1.85
C THR A 26 7.18 -7.97 -3.26
N LEU A 27 7.42 -6.89 -4.02
CA LEU A 27 6.94 -6.77 -5.40
C LEU A 27 7.60 -7.79 -6.32
N LEU A 28 8.91 -7.97 -6.21
CA LEU A 28 9.66 -8.96 -6.98
C LEU A 28 9.22 -10.39 -6.64
N ASP A 29 8.97 -10.70 -5.37
CA ASP A 29 8.47 -12.01 -4.94
C ASP A 29 7.07 -12.31 -5.51
N LEU A 30 6.19 -11.30 -5.53
CA LEU A 30 4.85 -11.44 -6.14
C LEU A 30 4.95 -11.63 -7.65
N LEU A 31 5.84 -10.89 -8.30
CA LEU A 31 6.07 -10.97 -9.74
C LEU A 31 6.62 -12.34 -10.14
N ALA A 32 7.66 -12.81 -9.45
CA ALA A 32 8.26 -14.12 -9.68
C ALA A 32 7.26 -15.27 -9.52
N LYS A 33 6.33 -15.15 -8.56
CA LYS A 33 5.23 -16.12 -8.40
C LYS A 33 4.21 -16.03 -9.53
N ALA A 34 3.87 -14.83 -9.97
CA ALA A 34 2.88 -14.62 -11.02
C ALA A 34 3.36 -15.06 -12.41
N SER A 35 4.67 -15.00 -12.66
CA SER A 35 5.31 -15.37 -13.93
C SER A 35 6.07 -16.70 -13.85
N ILE A 36 5.75 -17.57 -12.89
CA ILE A 36 6.51 -18.82 -12.66
C ILE A 36 6.51 -19.75 -13.88
N ASP A 37 5.38 -19.81 -14.59
CA ASP A 37 5.21 -20.66 -15.77
C ASP A 37 5.84 -20.05 -17.03
N HIS A 38 5.87 -18.71 -17.09
CA HIS A 38 6.41 -17.93 -18.22
C HIS A 38 7.22 -16.72 -17.71
N PRO A 39 8.48 -16.92 -17.27
CA PRO A 39 9.28 -15.86 -16.67
C PRO A 39 9.59 -14.69 -17.60
N ASP A 40 9.65 -14.95 -18.91
CA ASP A 40 9.93 -13.93 -19.92
C ASP A 40 8.77 -12.92 -20.09
N ASP A 41 7.54 -13.32 -19.74
CA ASP A 41 6.32 -12.52 -19.87
C ASP A 41 5.96 -11.76 -18.58
N TRP A 42 6.94 -11.54 -17.69
CA TRP A 42 6.71 -10.92 -16.38
C TRP A 42 6.01 -9.55 -16.48
N ASP A 43 6.28 -8.78 -17.53
CA ASP A 43 5.72 -7.45 -17.76
C ASP A 43 4.20 -7.51 -18.02
N ALA A 44 3.71 -8.56 -18.68
CA ALA A 44 2.28 -8.81 -18.85
C ALA A 44 1.56 -9.04 -17.50
N HIS A 45 2.27 -9.55 -16.49
CA HIS A 45 1.73 -9.77 -15.14
C HIS A 45 1.79 -8.52 -14.24
N LEU A 46 2.56 -7.49 -14.63
CA LEU A 46 2.86 -6.34 -13.78
C LEU A 46 1.60 -5.63 -13.26
N ASN A 47 0.61 -5.41 -14.13
CA ASN A 47 -0.64 -4.74 -13.74
C ASN A 47 -1.42 -5.53 -12.68
N ARG A 48 -1.43 -6.86 -12.78
CA ARG A 48 -2.11 -7.75 -11.82
C ARG A 48 -1.37 -7.78 -10.49
N VAL A 49 -0.04 -7.84 -10.52
CA VAL A 49 0.82 -7.80 -9.33
C VAL A 49 0.66 -6.48 -8.60
N LEU A 50 0.69 -5.36 -9.32
CA LEU A 50 0.51 -4.03 -8.73
C LEU A 50 -0.89 -3.84 -8.14
N LEU A 51 -1.92 -4.39 -8.79
CA LEU A 51 -3.28 -4.42 -8.24
C LEU A 51 -3.30 -5.16 -6.90
N ALA A 52 -2.81 -6.41 -6.89
CA ALA A 52 -2.76 -7.24 -5.69
C ALA A 52 -1.97 -6.59 -4.56
N TYR A 53 -0.82 -5.97 -4.87
CA TYR A 53 -0.02 -5.26 -3.88
C TYR A 53 -0.76 -4.06 -3.29
N ARG A 54 -1.44 -3.26 -4.12
CA ARG A 54 -2.16 -2.05 -3.67
C ARG A 54 -3.44 -2.34 -2.88
N SER A 55 -4.05 -3.50 -3.09
CA SER A 55 -5.29 -3.93 -2.43
C SER A 55 -5.08 -4.87 -1.25
N SER A 56 -3.85 -5.37 -1.05
CA SER A 56 -3.53 -6.29 0.05
C SER A 56 -2.93 -5.54 1.24
N VAL A 57 -3.27 -5.97 2.46
CA VAL A 57 -2.74 -5.39 3.69
C VAL A 57 -1.23 -5.63 3.76
N HIS A 58 -0.45 -4.55 3.84
CA HIS A 58 1.00 -4.65 3.90
C HIS A 58 1.49 -4.86 5.34
N HIS A 59 2.36 -5.84 5.58
CA HIS A 59 2.77 -6.23 6.93
C HIS A 59 3.39 -5.08 7.76
N THR A 60 4.15 -4.18 7.11
CA THR A 60 4.85 -3.08 7.79
C THR A 60 3.90 -1.99 8.28
N THR A 61 2.85 -1.69 7.50
CA THR A 61 1.91 -0.60 7.78
C THR A 61 0.65 -1.11 8.45
N GLY A 62 0.31 -2.39 8.27
CA GLY A 62 -0.94 -2.98 8.72
C GLY A 62 -2.18 -2.47 7.98
N ALA A 63 -2.00 -1.80 6.84
CA ALA A 63 -3.05 -1.26 6.00
C ALA A 63 -2.73 -1.50 4.52
N THR A 64 -3.73 -1.42 3.65
CA THR A 64 -3.52 -1.50 2.20
C THR A 64 -2.83 -0.23 1.70
N PRO A 65 -1.87 -0.32 0.76
CA PRO A 65 -1.23 0.88 0.20
C PRO A 65 -2.23 1.86 -0.43
N SER A 66 -3.29 1.37 -1.07
CA SER A 66 -4.34 2.22 -1.63
C SER A 66 -5.07 3.04 -0.56
N ARG A 67 -5.43 2.43 0.58
CA ARG A 67 -6.06 3.16 1.67
C ARG A 67 -5.15 4.20 2.30
N VAL A 68 -3.86 3.91 2.45
CA VAL A 68 -2.90 4.87 3.02
C VAL A 68 -2.72 6.09 2.11
N ILE A 69 -2.71 5.91 0.78
CA ILE A 69 -2.47 7.02 -0.15
C ILE A 69 -3.74 7.80 -0.44
N PHE A 70 -4.86 7.12 -0.65
CA PHE A 70 -6.10 7.72 -1.14
C PHE A 70 -7.18 7.88 -0.07
N GLY A 71 -6.95 7.38 1.14
CA GLY A 71 -7.92 7.41 2.24
C GLY A 71 -9.11 6.47 2.08
N ARG A 72 -9.07 5.56 1.09
CA ARG A 72 -10.13 4.59 0.80
C ARG A 72 -9.56 3.33 0.14
N GLU A 73 -10.26 2.22 0.29
CA GLU A 73 -9.92 0.99 -0.42
C GLU A 73 -10.14 1.14 -1.93
N MET A 74 -9.30 0.47 -2.71
CA MET A 74 -9.45 0.39 -4.16
C MET A 74 -10.66 -0.49 -4.52
N ARG A 75 -11.43 -0.09 -5.55
CA ARG A 75 -12.45 -0.95 -6.14
C ARG A 75 -11.80 -2.03 -6.99
N LEU A 76 -12.10 -3.28 -6.68
CA LEU A 76 -11.60 -4.47 -7.36
C LEU A 76 -12.62 -4.96 -8.41
N PRO A 77 -12.19 -5.78 -9.39
CA PRO A 77 -13.11 -6.38 -10.35
C PRO A 77 -14.24 -7.18 -9.68
N VAL A 78 -13.97 -7.81 -8.54
CA VAL A 78 -14.99 -8.53 -7.76
C VAL A 78 -16.11 -7.59 -7.26
N ASP A 79 -15.78 -6.35 -6.90
CA ASP A 79 -16.76 -5.36 -6.46
C ASP A 79 -17.65 -4.89 -7.61
N LEU A 80 -17.19 -4.98 -8.85
CA LEU A 80 -17.99 -4.68 -10.04
C LEU A 80 -18.99 -5.81 -10.34
N VAL A 81 -18.59 -7.06 -10.10
CA VAL A 81 -19.42 -8.24 -10.36
C VAL A 81 -20.50 -8.41 -9.29
N TYR A 82 -20.14 -8.22 -8.02
CA TYR A 82 -21.04 -8.48 -6.89
C TYR A 82 -21.62 -7.23 -6.25
N GLY A 83 -21.14 -6.04 -6.62
CA GLY A 83 -21.49 -4.79 -5.96
C GLY A 83 -20.74 -4.58 -4.65
N LEU A 84 -20.78 -3.35 -4.14
CA LEU A 84 -20.32 -3.03 -2.79
C LEU A 84 -21.46 -3.30 -1.80
N PRO A 85 -21.17 -3.73 -0.56
CA PRO A 85 -22.20 -3.87 0.46
C PRO A 85 -22.92 -2.54 0.69
N GLU A 86 -24.25 -2.56 0.65
CA GLU A 86 -25.12 -1.36 0.77
C GLU A 86 -25.19 -0.75 2.17
N ASN A 87 -24.29 -1.14 3.08
CA ASN A 87 -24.26 -0.69 4.48
C ASN A 87 -23.71 0.74 4.64
N THR A 88 -24.14 1.68 3.81
CA THR A 88 -23.89 3.09 4.09
C THR A 88 -25.02 3.54 5.01
N PRO A 89 -24.74 3.90 6.27
CA PRO A 89 -25.78 4.47 7.11
C PRO A 89 -26.30 5.74 6.43
N GLU A 90 -27.58 6.08 6.64
CA GLU A 90 -28.10 7.40 6.27
C GLU A 90 -27.42 8.46 7.15
N GLU A 91 -26.19 8.82 6.78
CA GLU A 91 -25.38 9.83 7.46
C GLU A 91 -25.59 11.18 6.77
N SER A 92 -25.71 12.24 7.57
CA SER A 92 -25.56 13.59 7.05
C SER A 92 -24.12 13.80 6.54
N VAL A 93 -23.94 14.78 5.65
CA VAL A 93 -22.61 15.17 5.16
C VAL A 93 -21.65 15.51 6.32
N GLY A 94 -22.18 16.15 7.37
CA GLY A 94 -21.41 16.48 8.58
C GLY A 94 -20.88 15.23 9.28
N GLU A 95 -21.74 14.25 9.52
CA GLU A 95 -21.38 12.98 10.17
C GLU A 95 -20.36 12.18 9.35
N TYR A 96 -20.56 12.10 8.02
CA TYR A 96 -19.63 11.45 7.11
C TYR A 96 -18.23 12.06 7.20
N THR A 97 -18.13 13.39 7.13
CA THR A 97 -16.82 14.09 7.17
C THR A 97 -16.13 13.95 8.53
N GLN A 98 -16.89 13.98 9.63
CA GLN A 98 -16.40 13.74 10.99
C GLN A 98 -15.82 12.33 11.11
N ARG A 99 -16.57 11.31 10.66
CA ARG A 99 -16.16 9.90 10.70
C ARG A 99 -14.93 9.65 9.84
N LEU A 100 -14.91 10.18 8.61
CA LEU A 100 -13.76 10.05 7.71
C LEU A 100 -12.50 10.65 8.33
N ARG A 101 -12.60 11.83 8.95
CA ARG A 101 -11.46 12.45 9.64
C ARG A 101 -10.91 11.54 10.73
N GLN A 102 -11.78 11.04 11.62
CA GLN A 102 -11.38 10.17 12.72
C GLN A 102 -10.75 8.86 12.22
N ASP A 103 -11.32 8.25 11.17
CA ASP A 103 -10.78 7.03 10.56
C ASP A 103 -9.37 7.26 10.00
N LEU A 104 -9.16 8.36 9.26
CA LEU A 104 -7.86 8.69 8.69
C LEU A 104 -6.82 9.01 9.77
N GLU A 105 -7.20 9.72 10.83
CA GLU A 105 -6.31 9.99 11.98
C GLU A 105 -5.85 8.68 12.63
N GLN A 106 -6.77 7.76 12.89
CA GLN A 106 -6.47 6.44 13.47
C GLN A 106 -5.61 5.58 12.54
N LEU A 107 -5.90 5.61 11.23
CA LEU A 107 -5.12 4.92 10.21
C LEU A 107 -3.68 5.41 10.23
N TYR A 108 -3.44 6.71 10.14
CA TYR A 108 -2.08 7.26 10.10
C TYR A 108 -1.32 7.04 11.41
N GLU A 109 -1.99 7.11 12.56
CA GLU A 109 -1.38 6.79 13.85
C GLU A 109 -0.94 5.32 13.91
N THR A 110 -1.81 4.41 13.46
CA THR A 110 -1.50 2.97 13.39
C THR A 110 -0.34 2.69 12.45
N VAL A 111 -0.33 3.31 11.26
CA VAL A 111 0.72 3.13 10.26
C VAL A 111 2.06 3.64 10.78
N ARG A 112 2.11 4.84 11.37
CA ARG A 112 3.33 5.40 11.99
C ARG A 112 3.83 4.51 13.13
N GLY A 113 2.92 4.05 13.99
CA GLY A 113 3.25 3.16 15.10
C GLY A 113 3.85 1.83 14.64
N LYS A 114 3.27 1.18 13.63
CA LYS A 114 3.78 -0.10 13.09
C LYS A 114 5.08 0.08 12.30
N ALA A 115 5.15 1.10 11.45
CA ALA A 115 6.36 1.40 10.68
C ALA A 115 7.56 1.73 11.61
N GLY A 116 7.33 2.52 12.67
CA GLY A 116 8.35 2.85 13.66
C GLY A 116 8.84 1.64 14.46
N ARG A 117 7.96 0.72 14.86
CA ARG A 117 8.35 -0.54 15.53
C ARG A 117 9.18 -1.43 14.61
N GLN A 118 8.84 -1.50 13.33
CA GLN A 118 9.57 -2.33 12.36
C GLN A 118 10.96 -1.75 12.05
N GLN A 119 11.12 -0.43 12.07
CA GLN A 119 12.43 0.23 11.96
C GLN A 119 13.31 -0.02 13.19
N ARG A 120 12.76 -0.04 14.42
CA ARG A 120 13.51 -0.26 15.67
C ARG A 120 13.93 -1.71 15.93
N ARG A 121 13.36 -2.67 15.21
CA ARG A 121 13.72 -4.10 15.30
C ARG A 121 14.99 -4.47 14.49
N GLN A 122 15.59 -3.48 13.82
CA GLN A 122 16.80 -3.61 13.00
C GLN A 122 17.93 -2.81 13.64
#